data_AF-A0A7S0RSN0-F1
#
_entry.id   AF-A0A7S0RSN0-F1
#
_cell.length_a   1.000
_cell.length_b   1.000
_cell.length_c   1.000
_cell.angle_alpha   90.00
_cell.angle_beta   90.00
_cell.angle_gamma   90.00
#
_symmetry.space_group_name_H-M   'P 1'
#
loop_
_entity.id
_entity.type
_entity.pdbx_description
1 polymer ?
#
loop_
_entity_poly.entity_id
_entity_poly.type
_entity_poly.pdbx_seq_one_letter_code
_entity_poly.pdbx_strand_id
1 'polypeptide(L)'
;AIFGLGNVAVDMARVLLRSASEGALPATDIAEHALEALRGSTVRRVYIIARRGAAQAACTPKELKELLNLPGVKVVIREEDLALTDAEEAELAAGPRVKRRVVEELRKAAARTAAAANGAAEETPKELHMLFCRGPEEFRAEGNATGQVRTVRLQKNKVVEGRAVGTGEFEEIDAGLVVCSIGYRGVPVEGA
;
A
#
# COMPACT_ATOMS: atom_id res chain seq x y z
N ALA A 1 -8.19 -0.97 -2.61
CA ALA A 1 -7.22 0.15 -2.58
C ALA A 1 -7.18 0.75 -1.18
N ILE A 2 -5.99 0.85 -0.58
CA ILE A 2 -5.75 1.42 0.74
C ILE A 2 -4.97 2.71 0.55
N PHE A 3 -5.52 3.83 0.99
CA PHE A 3 -4.87 5.13 0.91
C PHE A 3 -4.09 5.43 2.20
N GLY A 4 -2.81 5.74 2.06
CA GLY A 4 -1.88 5.94 3.16
C GLY A 4 -0.85 4.82 3.27
N LEU A 5 0.33 5.16 3.78
CA LEU A 5 1.43 4.22 4.04
C LEU A 5 1.94 4.41 5.47
N GLY A 6 1.06 4.10 6.43
CA GLY A 6 1.38 3.96 7.84
C GLY A 6 1.25 2.49 8.27
N ASN A 7 1.58 2.18 9.54
CA ASN A 7 1.48 0.80 10.04
C ASN A 7 0.06 0.24 9.91
N VAL A 8 -0.99 1.06 10.13
CA VAL A 8 -2.37 0.60 9.98
C VAL A 8 -2.68 0.15 8.55
N ALA A 9 -2.19 0.87 7.54
CA ALA A 9 -2.34 0.46 6.14
C ALA A 9 -1.61 -0.86 5.84
N VAL A 10 -0.42 -1.03 6.43
CA VAL A 10 0.38 -2.26 6.35
C VAL A 10 -0.37 -3.44 7.00
N ASP A 11 -1.00 -3.22 8.14
CA ASP A 11 -1.79 -4.23 8.85
C ASP A 11 -3.02 -4.68 8.05
N MET A 12 -3.78 -3.71 7.53
CA MET A 12 -4.93 -4.00 6.65
C MET A 12 -4.51 -4.84 5.44
N ALA A 13 -3.42 -4.45 4.77
CA ALA A 13 -2.90 -5.21 3.64
C ALA A 13 -2.47 -6.62 4.05
N ARG A 14 -1.79 -6.76 5.20
CA ARG A 14 -1.35 -8.05 5.74
C ARG A 14 -2.52 -8.98 6.01
N VAL A 15 -3.60 -8.49 6.61
CA VAL A 15 -4.81 -9.28 6.88
C VAL A 15 -5.51 -9.71 5.59
N LEU A 16 -5.69 -8.79 4.63
CA LEU A 16 -6.35 -9.11 3.34
C LEU A 16 -5.54 -10.10 2.48
N LEU A 17 -4.22 -10.02 2.54
CA LEU A 17 -3.33 -10.83 1.71
C LEU A 17 -2.98 -12.17 2.34
N ARG A 18 -2.99 -12.30 3.67
CA ARG A 18 -2.70 -13.58 4.34
C ARG A 18 -3.78 -14.62 4.02
N SER A 19 -3.42 -15.90 4.10
CA SER A 19 -4.39 -16.99 4.00
C SER A 19 -5.30 -17.00 5.23
N ALA A 20 -6.61 -17.11 4.99
CA ALA A 20 -7.64 -17.19 6.03
C ALA A 20 -8.09 -18.63 6.33
N SER A 21 -7.73 -19.58 5.46
CA SER A 21 -8.04 -21.00 5.63
C SER A 21 -6.91 -21.78 6.29
N GLU A 22 -5.67 -21.30 6.13
CA GLU A 22 -4.46 -21.99 6.59
C GLU A 22 -3.44 -21.00 7.15
N GLY A 23 -2.51 -21.49 7.97
CA GLY A 23 -1.39 -20.71 8.49
C GLY A 23 -1.72 -19.93 9.77
N ALA A 24 -1.07 -18.78 9.95
CA ALA A 24 -1.06 -18.09 11.25
C ALA A 24 -2.36 -17.34 11.57
N LEU A 25 -3.14 -16.88 10.57
CA LEU A 25 -4.29 -16.01 10.83
C LEU A 25 -5.41 -16.70 11.64
N PRO A 26 -5.82 -17.95 11.33
CA PRO A 26 -6.80 -18.69 12.13
C PRO A 26 -6.36 -19.01 13.56
N ALA A 27 -5.06 -18.93 13.85
CA ALA A 27 -4.49 -19.18 15.18
C ALA A 27 -4.37 -17.89 16.03
N THR A 28 -4.79 -16.74 15.50
CA THR A 28 -4.79 -15.45 16.23
C THR A 28 -6.10 -15.22 16.98
N ASP A 29 -6.16 -14.16 17.77
CA ASP A 29 -7.37 -13.65 18.44
C ASP A 29 -8.28 -12.81 17.51
N ILE A 30 -8.14 -12.98 16.18
CA ILE A 30 -9.02 -12.32 15.20
C ILE A 30 -10.49 -12.69 15.47
N ALA A 31 -11.38 -11.72 15.33
CA ALA A 31 -12.81 -11.95 15.53
C ALA A 31 -13.35 -12.98 14.52
N GLU A 32 -14.12 -13.98 14.99
CA GLU A 32 -14.59 -15.09 14.14
C GLU A 32 -15.36 -14.60 12.91
N HIS A 33 -16.24 -13.60 13.06
CA HIS A 33 -16.99 -13.03 11.94
C HIS A 33 -16.07 -12.42 10.86
N ALA A 34 -14.92 -11.86 11.24
CA ALA A 34 -13.95 -11.32 10.31
C ALA A 34 -13.17 -12.46 9.61
N LEU A 35 -12.82 -13.51 10.35
CA LEU A 35 -12.16 -14.68 9.80
C LEU A 35 -13.05 -15.41 8.78
N GLU A 36 -14.33 -15.60 9.09
CA GLU A 36 -15.34 -16.16 8.17
C GLU A 36 -15.46 -15.34 6.89
N ALA A 37 -15.57 -14.00 7.01
CA ALA A 37 -15.61 -13.12 5.85
C ALA A 37 -14.33 -13.21 5.00
N LEU A 38 -13.16 -13.33 5.64
CA LEU A 38 -11.88 -13.49 4.94
C LEU A 38 -11.74 -14.84 4.24
N ARG A 39 -12.32 -15.93 4.77
CA ARG A 39 -12.36 -17.24 4.11
C ARG A 39 -13.14 -17.19 2.78
N GLY A 40 -14.21 -16.38 2.73
CA GLY A 40 -14.99 -16.14 1.51
C GLY A 40 -14.45 -15.03 0.60
N SER A 41 -13.34 -14.37 0.98
CA SER A 41 -12.83 -13.20 0.27
C SER A 41 -12.26 -13.54 -1.11
N THR A 42 -12.65 -12.74 -2.11
CA THR A 42 -12.12 -12.81 -3.48
C THR A 42 -10.97 -11.83 -3.71
N VAL A 43 -10.48 -11.14 -2.67
CA VAL A 43 -9.39 -10.17 -2.80
C VAL A 43 -8.09 -10.87 -3.19
N ARG A 44 -7.66 -10.62 -4.44
CA ARG A 44 -6.37 -11.09 -4.97
C ARG A 44 -5.34 -9.98 -5.12
N ARG A 45 -5.78 -8.73 -5.24
CA ARG A 45 -4.89 -7.58 -5.41
C ARG A 45 -5.18 -6.52 -4.36
N VAL A 46 -4.13 -6.08 -3.67
CA VAL A 46 -4.19 -4.95 -2.73
C VAL A 46 -3.25 -3.86 -3.22
N TYR A 47 -3.80 -2.66 -3.40
CA TYR A 47 -3.01 -1.46 -3.66
C TYR A 47 -2.81 -0.70 -2.34
N ILE A 48 -1.57 -0.39 -1.98
CA ILE A 48 -1.24 0.64 -0.98
C ILE A 48 -0.79 1.88 -1.74
N ILE A 49 -1.47 2.99 -1.51
CA ILE A 49 -1.33 4.21 -2.31
C ILE A 49 -0.87 5.34 -1.40
N ALA A 50 0.34 5.86 -1.64
CA ALA A 50 0.92 6.97 -0.91
C ALA A 50 0.92 8.24 -1.79
N ARG A 51 0.40 9.34 -1.24
CA ARG A 51 0.40 10.64 -1.96
C ARG A 51 1.78 11.28 -2.14
N ARG A 52 2.78 10.83 -1.37
CA ARG A 52 4.19 11.28 -1.42
C ARG A 52 5.10 10.09 -1.77
N GLY A 53 6.39 10.35 -1.91
CA GLY A 53 7.41 9.35 -2.22
C GLY A 53 7.70 8.38 -1.09
N ALA A 54 8.52 7.37 -1.40
CA ALA A 54 8.92 6.31 -0.47
C ALA A 54 9.63 6.85 0.79
N ALA A 55 10.46 7.89 0.65
CA ALA A 55 11.16 8.52 1.77
C ALA A 55 10.21 9.12 2.82
N GLN A 56 8.97 9.47 2.44
CA GLN A 56 7.99 10.08 3.34
C GLN A 56 7.03 9.06 3.99
N ALA A 57 7.21 7.75 3.74
CA ALA A 57 6.40 6.68 4.34
C ALA A 57 6.38 6.75 5.88
N ALA A 58 5.21 6.58 6.49
CA ALA A 58 5.01 6.66 7.94
C ALA A 58 5.08 5.30 8.65
N CYS A 59 5.14 4.19 7.89
CA CYS A 59 5.31 2.86 8.45
C CYS A 59 6.72 2.65 9.00
N THR A 60 6.87 1.64 9.86
CA THR A 60 8.18 1.23 10.38
C THR A 60 8.81 0.17 9.47
N PRO A 61 10.17 0.08 9.42
CA PRO A 61 10.86 -0.94 8.63
C PRO A 61 10.47 -2.37 8.99
N LYS A 62 10.19 -2.64 10.27
CA LYS A 62 9.82 -3.98 10.74
C LYS A 62 8.49 -4.42 10.11
N GLU A 63 7.43 -3.64 10.31
CA GLU A 63 6.09 -3.96 9.79
C GLU A 63 6.09 -4.02 8.26
N LEU A 64 6.80 -3.08 7.61
CA LEU A 64 6.93 -3.10 6.17
C LEU A 64 7.65 -4.36 5.67
N LYS A 65 8.76 -4.74 6.29
CA LYS A 65 9.50 -5.95 5.93
C LYS A 65 8.64 -7.21 6.07
N GLU A 66 7.84 -7.32 7.11
CA GLU A 66 6.93 -8.46 7.27
C GLU A 66 5.90 -8.55 6.14
N LEU A 67 5.32 -7.42 5.73
CA LEU A 67 4.39 -7.38 4.60
C LEU A 67 5.08 -7.70 3.26
N LEU A 68 6.27 -7.14 3.01
CA LEU A 68 7.02 -7.34 1.76
C LEU A 68 7.58 -8.76 1.58
N ASN A 69 7.59 -9.57 2.64
CA ASN A 69 8.03 -10.96 2.63
C ASN A 69 6.88 -11.93 2.93
N LEU A 70 5.62 -11.49 2.79
CA LEU A 70 4.47 -12.33 3.04
C LEU A 70 4.46 -13.53 2.05
N PRO A 71 4.41 -14.79 2.52
CA PRO A 71 4.46 -15.96 1.65
C PRO A 71 3.29 -16.00 0.65
N GLY A 72 3.57 -16.41 -0.58
CA GLY A 72 2.55 -16.54 -1.64
C GLY A 72 2.01 -15.21 -2.17
N VAL A 73 2.69 -14.09 -1.89
CA VAL A 73 2.31 -12.77 -2.37
C VAL A 73 3.43 -12.15 -3.20
N LYS A 74 3.12 -11.79 -4.45
CA LYS A 74 4.01 -11.01 -5.30
C LYS A 74 3.90 -9.52 -4.97
N VAL A 75 5.04 -8.90 -4.68
CA VAL A 75 5.12 -7.45 -4.44
C VAL A 75 5.45 -6.76 -5.77
N VAL A 76 4.64 -5.80 -6.16
CA VAL A 76 4.80 -5.01 -7.38
C VAL A 76 5.05 -3.54 -6.99
N ILE A 77 6.23 -3.06 -7.34
CA ILE A 77 6.65 -1.67 -7.15
C ILE A 77 7.34 -1.23 -8.44
N ARG A 78 6.93 -0.10 -9.00
CA ARG A 78 7.55 0.47 -10.21
C ARG A 78 8.90 1.08 -9.81
N GLU A 79 9.95 0.86 -10.60
CA GLU A 79 11.28 1.41 -10.29
C GLU A 79 11.26 2.94 -10.28
N GLU A 80 10.50 3.56 -11.19
CA GLU A 80 10.31 5.02 -11.24
C GLU A 80 9.70 5.60 -9.96
N ASP A 81 8.93 4.81 -9.20
CA ASP A 81 8.28 5.24 -7.96
C ASP A 81 9.26 5.28 -6.78
N LEU A 82 10.42 4.62 -6.91
CA LEU A 82 11.49 4.55 -5.90
C LEU A 82 12.70 5.42 -6.26
N ALA A 83 12.69 6.05 -7.44
CA ALA A 83 13.69 7.00 -7.85
C ALA A 83 13.66 8.22 -6.92
N LEU A 84 14.84 8.58 -6.41
CA LEU A 84 15.04 9.78 -5.59
C LEU A 84 16.03 10.67 -6.34
N THR A 85 15.82 11.98 -6.26
CA THR A 85 16.81 12.97 -6.70
C THR A 85 18.03 12.94 -5.79
N ASP A 86 19.18 13.45 -6.26
CA ASP A 86 20.41 13.54 -5.45
C ASP A 86 20.18 14.32 -4.14
N ALA A 87 19.33 15.35 -4.18
CA ALA A 87 18.95 16.12 -3.01
C ALA A 87 18.14 15.29 -2.01
N GLU A 88 17.18 14.49 -2.49
CA GLU A 88 16.38 13.58 -1.65
C GLU A 88 17.22 12.44 -1.07
N GLU A 89 18.18 11.92 -1.82
CA GLU A 89 19.16 10.93 -1.31
C GLU A 89 20.02 11.54 -0.19
N ALA A 90 20.53 12.76 -0.38
CA ALA A 90 21.30 13.46 0.64
C ALA A 90 20.47 13.76 1.90
N GLU A 91 19.22 14.20 1.75
CA GLU A 91 18.30 14.43 2.87
C GLU A 91 17.99 13.13 3.60
N LEU A 92 17.69 12.05 2.87
CA LEU A 92 17.43 10.74 3.43
C LEU A 92 18.68 10.20 4.17
N ALA A 93 19.87 10.43 3.62
CA ALA A 93 21.15 10.07 4.22
C ALA A 93 21.41 10.83 5.54
N ALA A 94 21.09 12.12 5.59
CA ALA A 94 21.22 12.96 6.79
C ALA A 94 20.10 12.74 7.82
N GLY A 95 18.95 12.23 7.39
CA GLY A 95 17.76 12.06 8.20
C GLY A 95 17.73 10.82 9.10
N PRO A 96 16.57 10.55 9.74
CA PRO A 96 16.42 9.43 10.66
C PRO A 96 16.70 8.08 9.99
N ARG A 97 17.52 7.24 10.63
CA ARG A 97 17.88 5.89 10.14
C ARG A 97 16.67 5.01 9.80
N VAL A 98 15.55 5.22 10.49
CA VAL A 98 14.29 4.51 10.25
C VAL A 98 13.78 4.74 8.82
N LYS A 99 13.89 5.97 8.30
CA LYS A 99 13.44 6.31 6.93
C LYS A 99 14.30 5.64 5.87
N ARG A 100 15.63 5.67 6.04
CA ARG A 100 16.58 4.95 5.16
C ARG A 100 16.23 3.48 5.05
N ARG A 101 16.02 2.82 6.19
CA ARG A 101 15.66 1.39 6.23
C ARG A 101 14.34 1.09 5.50
N VAL A 102 13.34 1.97 5.58
CA VAL A 102 12.09 1.80 4.81
C VAL A 102 12.38 1.80 3.31
N VAL A 103 13.14 2.78 2.81
CA VAL A 103 13.49 2.87 1.39
C VAL A 103 14.34 1.67 0.94
N GLU A 104 15.30 1.24 1.76
CA GLU A 104 16.10 0.03 1.51
C GLU A 104 15.22 -1.22 1.36
N GLU A 105 14.24 -1.44 2.23
CA GLU A 105 13.35 -2.60 2.14
C GLU A 105 12.46 -2.56 0.89
N LEU A 106 11.98 -1.37 0.49
CA LEU A 106 11.23 -1.18 -0.76
C LEU A 106 12.10 -1.48 -1.99
N ARG A 107 13.33 -0.96 -2.03
CA ARG A 107 14.29 -1.22 -3.13
C ARG A 107 14.64 -2.70 -3.24
N LYS A 108 14.88 -3.36 -2.10
CA LYS A 108 15.09 -4.83 -2.07
C LYS A 108 13.89 -5.58 -2.62
N ALA A 109 12.67 -5.18 -2.26
CA ALA A 109 11.46 -5.83 -2.76
C ALA A 109 11.28 -5.64 -4.28
N ALA A 110 11.48 -4.42 -4.79
CA ALA A 110 11.43 -4.13 -6.22
C ALA A 110 12.46 -4.97 -7.00
N ALA A 111 13.70 -5.02 -6.51
CA ALA A 111 14.77 -5.80 -7.13
C ALA A 111 14.49 -7.32 -7.16
N ARG A 112 13.89 -7.88 -6.10
CA ARG A 112 13.48 -9.30 -6.09
C ARG A 112 12.47 -9.59 -7.20
N THR A 113 11.48 -8.72 -7.37
CA THR A 113 10.44 -8.90 -8.39
C THR A 113 10.99 -8.73 -9.81
N ALA A 114 11.87 -7.75 -10.02
CA ALA A 114 12.55 -7.57 -11.30
C ALA A 114 13.41 -8.80 -11.67
N ALA A 115 14.14 -9.36 -10.71
CA ALA A 115 14.94 -10.57 -10.93
C ALA A 115 14.06 -11.80 -11.24
N ALA A 116 12.92 -11.95 -10.56
CA ALA A 116 11.97 -13.03 -10.80
C ALA A 116 11.27 -12.94 -12.17
N ALA A 117 11.09 -11.74 -12.73
CA ALA A 117 10.51 -11.54 -14.06
C ALA A 117 11.40 -12.08 -15.20
N ASN A 118 12.70 -12.29 -14.95
CA ASN A 118 13.65 -12.87 -15.91
C ASN A 118 13.73 -14.41 -15.82
N GLY A 119 12.97 -15.05 -14.93
CA GLY A 119 12.79 -16.49 -14.84
C GLY A 119 11.35 -16.91 -15.15
N ALA A 120 11.05 -18.22 -15.11
CA ALA A 120 9.67 -18.70 -15.18
C ALA A 120 8.88 -18.12 -14.00
N ALA A 121 7.99 -17.16 -14.27
CA ALA A 121 7.20 -16.51 -13.24
C ALA A 121 6.33 -17.56 -12.53
N GLU A 122 6.59 -17.82 -11.24
CA GLU A 122 5.60 -18.49 -10.41
C GLU A 122 4.34 -17.62 -10.37
N GLU A 123 3.23 -18.14 -10.89
CA GLU A 123 1.94 -17.49 -10.77
C GLU A 123 1.50 -17.50 -9.30
N THR A 124 1.84 -16.43 -8.58
CA THR A 124 1.35 -16.25 -7.22
C THR A 124 -0.11 -15.79 -7.28
N PRO A 125 -1.02 -16.36 -6.47
CA PRO A 125 -2.44 -16.04 -6.51
C PRO A 125 -2.79 -14.65 -5.96
N LYS A 126 -1.85 -13.97 -5.30
CA LYS A 126 -2.07 -12.66 -4.65
C LYS A 126 -0.96 -11.67 -4.94
N GLU A 127 -1.34 -10.40 -5.10
CA GLU A 127 -0.44 -9.29 -5.42
C GLU A 127 -0.60 -8.12 -4.45
N LEU A 128 0.53 -7.57 -4.01
CA LEU A 128 0.63 -6.30 -3.30
C LEU A 128 1.24 -5.26 -4.24
N HIS A 129 0.47 -4.24 -4.61
CA HIS A 129 0.94 -3.11 -5.41
C HIS A 129 1.21 -1.92 -4.50
N MET A 130 2.40 -1.33 -4.56
CA MET A 130 2.73 -0.10 -3.83
C MET A 130 2.92 1.03 -4.82
N LEU A 131 2.00 2.01 -4.77
CA LEU A 131 2.01 3.18 -5.64
C LEU A 131 2.41 4.41 -4.81
N PHE A 132 3.50 5.06 -5.19
CA PHE A 132 4.00 6.26 -4.50
C PHE A 132 3.68 7.50 -5.28
N CYS A 133 3.64 8.68 -4.67
CA CYS A 133 3.29 9.91 -5.40
C CYS A 133 1.95 9.82 -6.16
N ARG A 134 0.95 9.09 -5.65
CA ARG A 134 -0.42 9.02 -6.22
C ARG A 134 -1.44 9.46 -5.18
N GLY A 135 -2.36 10.33 -5.57
CA GLY A 135 -3.49 10.78 -4.75
C GLY A 135 -4.83 10.33 -5.35
N PRO A 136 -5.88 10.10 -4.54
CA PRO A 136 -7.22 9.90 -5.09
C PRO A 136 -7.72 11.19 -5.73
N GLU A 137 -8.14 11.11 -6.99
CA GLU A 137 -8.88 12.16 -7.68
C GLU A 137 -10.38 11.88 -7.62
N GLU A 138 -10.79 10.65 -7.97
CA GLU A 138 -12.19 10.30 -8.11
C GLU A 138 -12.45 8.81 -7.82
N PHE A 139 -13.59 8.51 -7.20
CA PHE A 139 -14.08 7.15 -6.98
C PHE A 139 -15.31 6.91 -7.86
N ARG A 140 -15.21 5.95 -8.78
CA ARG A 140 -16.26 5.69 -9.78
C ARG A 140 -16.97 4.38 -9.49
N ALA A 141 -18.29 4.40 -9.64
CA ALA A 141 -19.17 3.26 -9.53
C ALA A 141 -19.85 2.90 -10.88
N GLU A 142 -19.34 3.44 -11.99
CA GLU A 142 -19.93 3.26 -13.33
C GLU A 142 -20.12 1.78 -13.67
N GLY A 143 -21.28 1.46 -14.26
CA GLY A 143 -21.65 0.09 -14.60
C GLY A 143 -22.11 -0.78 -13.42
N ASN A 144 -22.25 -0.23 -12.20
CA ASN A 144 -22.70 -0.97 -11.04
C ASN A 144 -24.04 -0.46 -10.47
N ALA A 145 -25.09 -1.27 -10.59
CA ALA A 145 -26.43 -0.94 -10.09
C ALA A 145 -26.49 -0.77 -8.55
N THR A 146 -25.51 -1.30 -7.81
CA THR A 146 -25.44 -1.18 -6.35
C THR A 146 -24.76 0.10 -5.88
N GLY A 147 -24.18 0.90 -6.79
CA GLY A 147 -23.42 2.11 -6.45
C GLY A 147 -22.06 1.83 -5.78
N GLN A 148 -21.60 0.58 -5.71
CA GLN A 148 -20.28 0.28 -5.13
C GLN A 148 -19.16 0.68 -6.10
N VAL A 149 -18.06 1.17 -5.52
CA VAL A 149 -16.83 1.53 -6.26
C VAL A 149 -16.34 0.37 -7.13
N ARG A 150 -15.92 0.70 -8.34
CA ARG A 150 -15.34 -0.22 -9.33
C ARG A 150 -13.97 0.23 -9.79
N THR A 151 -13.81 1.55 -9.94
CA THR A 151 -12.59 2.15 -10.46
C THR A 151 -12.23 3.35 -9.61
N VAL A 152 -10.93 3.57 -9.46
CA VAL A 152 -10.37 4.70 -8.74
C VAL A 152 -9.45 5.44 -9.69
N ARG A 153 -9.77 6.71 -9.95
CA ARG A 153 -8.90 7.60 -10.70
C ARG A 153 -7.91 8.22 -9.73
N LEU A 154 -6.64 8.05 -10.04
CA LEU A 154 -5.51 8.55 -9.27
C LEU A 154 -4.85 9.69 -10.03
N GLN A 155 -4.50 10.75 -9.32
CA GLN A 155 -3.63 11.80 -9.83
C GLN A 155 -2.18 11.50 -9.45
N LYS A 156 -1.25 11.62 -10.41
CA LYS A 156 0.18 11.61 -10.12
C LYS A 156 0.57 12.92 -9.45
N ASN A 157 1.44 12.81 -8.46
CA ASN A 157 1.94 13.91 -7.67
C ASN A 157 3.46 14.04 -7.83
N LYS A 158 3.96 15.23 -7.53
CA LYS A 158 5.37 15.47 -7.18
C LYS A 158 5.44 15.93 -5.73
N VAL A 159 6.58 15.68 -5.08
CA VAL A 159 6.84 16.22 -3.75
C VAL A 159 7.54 17.57 -3.91
N VAL A 160 6.92 18.64 -3.42
CA VAL A 160 7.49 19.99 -3.39
C VAL A 160 7.43 20.46 -1.94
N GLU A 161 8.59 20.78 -1.36
CA GLU A 161 8.69 21.24 0.04
C GLU A 161 7.97 20.31 1.03
N GLY A 162 8.12 18.99 0.84
CA GLY A 162 7.49 17.96 1.67
C GLY A 162 5.98 17.77 1.47
N ARG A 163 5.35 18.54 0.56
CA ARG A 163 3.92 18.45 0.21
C ARG A 163 3.74 17.76 -1.14
N ALA A 164 2.65 17.01 -1.27
CA ALA A 164 2.26 16.41 -2.55
C ALA A 164 1.49 17.43 -3.38
N VAL A 165 1.97 17.70 -4.60
CA VAL A 165 1.37 18.62 -5.58
C VAL A 165 1.03 17.82 -6.83
N GLY A 166 -0.22 17.91 -7.30
CA GLY A 166 -0.68 17.22 -8.50
C GLY A 166 0.05 17.68 -9.75
N THR A 167 0.35 16.74 -10.65
CA THR A 167 1.00 17.03 -11.94
C THR A 167 0.00 17.28 -13.07
N GLY A 168 -1.29 16.95 -12.87
CA GLY A 168 -2.30 16.94 -13.93
C GLY A 168 -2.29 15.66 -14.77
N GLU A 169 -1.39 14.72 -14.50
CA GLU A 169 -1.44 13.37 -15.07
C GLU A 169 -2.28 12.44 -14.20
N PHE A 170 -3.03 11.55 -14.85
CA PHE A 170 -3.94 10.63 -14.19
C PHE A 170 -3.71 9.19 -14.63
N GLU A 171 -3.97 8.25 -13.73
CA GLU A 171 -4.06 6.82 -14.04
C GLU A 171 -5.28 6.22 -13.33
N GLU A 172 -5.77 5.10 -13.81
CA GLU A 172 -6.91 4.41 -13.23
C GLU A 172 -6.53 3.02 -12.74
N ILE A 173 -7.14 2.61 -11.64
CA ILE A 173 -7.03 1.26 -11.10
C ILE A 173 -8.40 0.68 -10.83
N ASP A 174 -8.55 -0.62 -11.04
CA ASP A 174 -9.73 -1.35 -10.61
C ASP A 174 -9.67 -1.60 -9.11
N ALA A 175 -10.75 -1.24 -8.40
CA ALA A 175 -10.90 -1.53 -6.98
C ALA A 175 -12.38 -1.62 -6.60
N GLY A 176 -12.77 -2.79 -6.06
CA GLY A 176 -14.10 -3.02 -5.47
C GLY A 176 -14.21 -2.64 -3.99
N LEU A 177 -13.10 -2.26 -3.36
CA LEU A 177 -13.02 -1.85 -1.95
C LEU A 177 -12.00 -0.72 -1.82
N VAL A 178 -12.39 0.35 -1.12
CA VAL A 178 -11.53 1.49 -0.80
C VAL A 178 -11.50 1.69 0.71
N VAL A 179 -10.29 1.85 1.27
CA VAL A 179 -10.10 2.17 2.69
C VAL A 179 -9.15 3.36 2.84
N CYS A 180 -9.53 4.33 3.67
CA CYS A 180 -8.71 5.50 3.97
C CYS A 180 -7.97 5.28 5.29
N SER A 181 -6.65 5.09 5.22
CA SER A 181 -5.74 4.95 6.36
C SER A 181 -4.82 6.17 6.47
N ILE A 182 -5.43 7.36 6.56
CA ILE A 182 -4.74 8.66 6.50
C ILE A 182 -4.67 9.40 7.85
N GLY A 183 -4.97 8.69 8.95
CA GLY A 183 -5.00 9.24 10.30
C GLY A 183 -6.40 9.24 10.90
N TYR A 184 -6.47 9.47 12.20
CA TYR A 184 -7.72 9.56 12.97
C TYR A 184 -7.92 11.00 13.45
N ARG A 185 -9.19 11.36 13.69
CA ARG A 185 -9.56 12.63 14.29
C ARG A 185 -10.32 12.37 15.59
N GLY A 186 -9.90 13.03 16.67
CA GLY A 186 -10.62 13.00 17.93
C GLY A 186 -12.00 13.67 17.78
N VAL A 187 -12.98 13.15 18.52
CA VAL A 187 -14.30 13.76 18.66
C VAL A 187 -14.27 14.63 19.92
N PRO A 188 -14.79 15.87 19.88
CA PRO A 188 -14.86 16.71 21.08
C PRO A 188 -15.69 16.03 22.17
N VAL A 189 -15.23 16.15 23.41
CA VAL A 189 -15.99 15.72 24.59
C VAL A 189 -16.66 16.96 25.17
N GLU A 190 -17.97 16.90 25.37
CA GLU A 190 -18.74 18.01 25.92
C GLU A 190 -18.26 18.33 27.36
N GLY A 191 -17.88 19.60 27.60
CA GLY A 191 -17.40 20.07 28.90
C GLY A 191 -15.89 19.95 29.17
N ALA A 192 -15.08 19.61 28.17
CA ALA A 192 -13.61 19.67 28.23
C ALA A 192 -13.04 21.01 27.75
#